data_AF-A0A7S3L510-F1
#
_entry.id   AF-A0A7S3L510-F1
#
_cell.length_a   1.000
_cell.length_b   1.000
_cell.length_c   1.000
_cell.angle_alpha   90.00
_cell.angle_beta   90.00
_cell.angle_gamma   90.00
#
_symmetry.space_group_name_H-M   'P 1'
#
loop_
_entity.id
_entity.type
_entity.pdbx_description
1 polymer ?
#
loop_
_entity_poly.entity_id
_entity_poly.type
_entity_poly.pdbx_seq_one_letter_code
_entity_poly.pdbx_strand_id
1 'polypeptide(L)'
;SHEVVSWIKRILRVEKTGHSGTLDPKVTGCLIVCLDRATRLVKAQQSAGKEYVGVVRLHAALEDTKQLQRAMETTLTGALFQRPPLISAVKRQLRIRSIYDSKLLEFDKERNLGVFWVKCEAGTYIRTLCVHAGLLVGTG
;
A
#
# COMPACT_ATOMS: atom_id res chain seq x y z
N SER A 1 -3.39 13.13 0.90
CA SER A 1 -2.58 13.73 -0.19
C SER A 1 -3.10 15.04 -0.77
N HIS A 2 -4.39 15.18 -1.08
CA HIS A 2 -4.92 16.40 -1.72
C HIS A 2 -4.65 17.68 -0.92
N GLU A 3 -4.84 17.66 0.40
CA GLU A 3 -4.58 18.81 1.27
C GLU A 3 -3.10 19.20 1.28
N VAL A 4 -2.19 18.23 1.40
CA VAL A 4 -0.73 18.44 1.33
C VAL A 4 -0.34 19.14 0.02
N VAL A 5 -0.88 18.68 -1.11
CA VAL A 5 -0.63 19.28 -2.42
C VAL A 5 -1.20 20.70 -2.53
N SER A 6 -2.36 20.96 -1.92
CA SER A 6 -2.96 22.31 -1.83
C SER A 6 -2.10 23.27 -1.01
N TRP A 7 -1.54 22.80 0.12
CA TRP A 7 -0.61 23.60 0.92
C TRP A 7 0.66 23.94 0.15
N ILE A 8 1.25 22.98 -0.57
CA ILE A 8 2.42 23.20 -1.42
C ILE A 8 2.10 24.25 -2.50
N LYS A 9 0.95 24.12 -3.17
CA LYS A 9 0.49 25.11 -4.17
C LYS A 9 0.46 26.52 -3.57
N ARG A 10 -0.13 26.66 -2.38
CA ARG A 10 -0.28 27.95 -1.69
C ARG A 10 1.06 28.53 -1.24
N ILE A 11 1.95 27.71 -0.68
CA ILE A 11 3.26 28.13 -0.18
C ILE A 11 4.16 28.60 -1.33
N LEU A 12 4.23 27.80 -2.40
CA LEU A 12 5.09 28.09 -3.55
C LEU A 12 4.46 29.05 -4.56
N ARG A 13 3.17 29.39 -4.39
CA ARG A 13 2.39 30.28 -5.27
C ARG A 13 2.45 29.85 -6.74
N VAL A 14 2.37 28.54 -6.98
CA VAL A 14 2.34 27.97 -8.34
C VAL A 14 0.91 27.82 -8.83
N GLU A 15 0.71 27.83 -10.15
CA GLU A 15 -0.61 27.77 -10.77
C GLU A 15 -1.21 26.37 -10.71
N LYS A 16 -0.38 25.34 -10.90
CA LYS A 16 -0.86 23.96 -10.99
C LYS A 16 0.01 23.00 -10.19
N THR A 17 -0.65 22.06 -9.53
CA THR A 17 -0.01 20.98 -8.79
C THR A 17 -0.71 19.65 -9.05
N GLY A 18 0.01 18.54 -8.97
CA GLY A 18 -0.53 17.19 -9.02
C GLY A 18 0.38 16.20 -8.29
N HIS A 19 -0.05 14.96 -8.08
CA HIS A 19 0.71 13.98 -7.28
C HIS A 19 0.71 12.56 -7.85
N SER A 20 1.76 11.79 -7.53
CA SER A 20 2.02 10.43 -8.05
C SER A 20 1.08 9.32 -7.57
N GLY A 21 0.03 9.65 -6.82
CA GLY A 21 -0.90 8.68 -6.24
C GLY A 21 -1.42 9.15 -4.89
N THR A 22 -2.61 8.71 -4.52
CA THR A 22 -3.23 9.08 -3.25
C THR A 22 -2.71 8.13 -2.17
N LEU A 23 -1.98 8.67 -1.21
CA LEU A 23 -1.68 8.00 0.05
C LEU A 23 -2.89 8.16 0.97
N ASP A 24 -3.27 7.08 1.65
CA ASP A 24 -4.29 7.14 2.70
C ASP A 24 -3.86 8.16 3.78
N PRO A 25 -4.78 8.81 4.51
CA PRO A 25 -4.44 9.89 5.44
C PRO A 25 -3.39 9.55 6.50
N LYS A 26 -3.30 8.27 6.91
CA LYS A 26 -2.36 7.79 7.93
C LYS A 26 -1.06 7.24 7.34
N VAL A 27 -0.91 7.24 6.02
CA VAL A 27 0.28 6.75 5.32
C VAL A 27 1.29 7.89 5.15
N THR A 28 2.53 7.62 5.53
CA THR A 28 3.68 8.50 5.32
C THR A 28 4.50 8.03 4.12
N GLY A 29 5.54 8.79 3.76
CA GLY A 29 6.52 8.37 2.76
C GLY A 29 6.44 9.15 1.46
N CYS A 30 6.81 8.49 0.36
CA CYS A 30 7.05 9.16 -0.92
C CYS A 30 5.75 9.63 -1.59
N LEU A 31 5.59 10.95 -1.69
CA LEU A 31 4.56 11.61 -2.48
C LEU A 31 5.24 12.58 -3.46
N ILE A 32 5.39 12.16 -4.72
CA ILE A 32 5.96 13.03 -5.74
C ILE A 32 4.91 14.09 -6.07
N VAL A 33 5.22 15.36 -5.82
CA VAL A 33 4.37 16.50 -6.13
C VAL A 33 4.93 17.21 -7.36
N CYS A 34 4.19 17.16 -8.45
CA CYS A 34 4.54 17.81 -9.70
C CYS A 34 3.99 19.24 -9.72
N LEU A 35 4.82 20.21 -10.13
CA LEU A 35 4.48 21.63 -10.22
C LEU A 35 4.37 22.07 -11.68
N ASP A 36 3.40 22.92 -12.00
CA ASP A 36 3.17 23.56 -13.29
C ASP A 36 3.31 22.61 -14.49
N ARG A 37 4.32 22.81 -15.35
CA ARG A 37 4.54 21.98 -16.55
C ARG A 37 4.81 20.51 -16.20
N ALA A 38 5.43 20.22 -15.07
CA ALA A 38 5.70 18.86 -14.62
C ALA A 38 4.42 18.09 -14.31
N THR A 39 3.29 18.76 -14.09
CA THR A 39 1.99 18.07 -13.88
C THR A 39 1.58 17.18 -15.05
N ARG A 40 2.16 17.39 -16.24
CA ARG A 40 2.00 16.51 -17.40
C ARG A 40 2.53 15.08 -17.15
N LEU A 41 3.46 14.90 -16.20
CA LEU A 41 4.04 13.61 -15.85
C LEU A 41 3.22 12.81 -14.83
N VAL A 42 2.21 13.42 -14.20
CA VAL A 42 1.43 12.81 -13.10
C VAL A 42 0.82 11.47 -13.51
N LYS A 43 0.28 11.36 -14.72
CA LYS A 43 -0.33 10.12 -15.21
C LYS A 43 0.66 8.96 -15.22
N ALA A 44 1.88 9.19 -15.71
CA ALA A 44 2.94 8.19 -15.72
C ALA A 44 3.37 7.80 -14.30
N GLN A 45 3.44 8.78 -13.39
CA GLN A 45 3.80 8.53 -12.00
C GLN A 45 2.72 7.76 -11.23
N GLN A 46 1.44 8.00 -11.54
CA GLN A 46 0.30 7.28 -10.95
C GLN A 46 0.27 5.81 -11.37
N SER A 47 0.63 5.50 -12.62
CA SER A 47 0.67 4.12 -13.13
C SER A 47 1.97 3.37 -12.77
N ALA A 48 3.02 4.07 -12.35
CA ALA A 48 4.29 3.43 -12.00
C ALA A 48 4.13 2.46 -10.82
N GLY A 49 4.97 1.41 -10.79
CA GLY A 49 5.07 0.50 -9.64
C GLY A 49 5.37 1.24 -8.34
N LYS A 50 5.01 0.63 -7.21
CA LYS A 50 5.14 1.21 -5.88
C LYS A 50 5.78 0.20 -4.93
N GLU A 51 6.50 0.71 -3.95
CA GLU A 51 7.07 -0.06 -2.86
C GLU A 51 6.61 0.51 -1.53
N TYR A 52 6.34 -0.36 -0.57
CA TYR A 52 5.86 0.00 0.77
C TYR A 52 6.60 -0.79 1.82
N VAL A 53 6.77 -0.18 2.99
CA VAL A 53 6.96 -0.88 4.25
C VAL A 53 5.65 -0.77 5.02
N GLY A 54 5.07 -1.91 5.37
CA GLY A 54 3.80 -2.03 6.06
C GLY A 54 3.94 -2.73 7.40
N VAL A 55 2.99 -2.48 8.29
CA VAL A 55 2.83 -3.23 9.54
C VAL A 55 1.49 -3.94 9.50
N VAL A 56 1.53 -5.28 9.57
CA VAL A 56 0.34 -6.11 9.77
C VAL A 56 0.17 -6.37 11.26
N ARG A 57 -1.08 -6.29 11.75
CA ARG A 57 -1.45 -6.69 13.10
C ARG A 57 -2.37 -7.90 12.98
N LEU A 58 -1.98 -9.00 13.59
CA LEU A 58 -2.83 -10.18 13.70
C LEU A 58 -3.74 -10.05 14.92
N HIS A 59 -4.94 -10.64 14.87
CA HIS A 59 -5.88 -10.57 15.98
C HIS A 59 -5.61 -11.60 17.08
N ALA A 60 -4.75 -12.59 16.80
CA ALA A 60 -4.31 -13.60 17.76
C ALA A 60 -2.85 -14.00 17.53
N ALA A 61 -2.25 -14.62 18.55
CA ALA A 61 -0.90 -15.16 18.47
C ALA A 61 -0.82 -16.32 17.46
N LEU A 62 0.28 -16.38 16.73
CA LEU A 62 0.60 -17.51 15.86
C LEU A 62 1.35 -18.58 16.64
N GLU A 63 0.98 -19.84 16.43
CA GLU A 63 1.76 -20.98 16.91
C GLU A 63 3.12 -21.06 16.19
N ASP A 64 3.12 -20.90 14.86
CA ASP A 64 4.32 -20.89 14.03
C ASP A 64 4.43 -19.59 13.21
N THR A 65 5.47 -18.80 13.49
CA THR A 65 5.75 -17.55 12.78
C THR A 65 6.12 -17.73 11.32
N LYS A 66 6.57 -18.93 10.93
CA LYS A 66 6.85 -19.24 9.54
C LYS A 66 5.58 -19.23 8.70
N GLN A 67 4.39 -19.38 9.30
CA GLN A 67 3.12 -19.27 8.59
C GLN A 67 2.94 -17.87 7.98
N LEU A 68 3.18 -16.82 8.76
CA LEU A 68 3.11 -15.44 8.25
C LEU A 68 4.17 -15.19 7.18
N GLN A 69 5.39 -15.69 7.39
CA GLN A 69 6.45 -15.56 6.39
C GLN A 69 6.06 -16.22 5.06
N ARG A 70 5.59 -17.48 5.08
CA ARG A 70 5.14 -18.19 3.88
C ARG A 70 3.95 -17.49 3.20
N ALA A 71 3.00 -16.99 4.00
CA ALA A 71 1.86 -16.25 3.48
C ALA A 71 2.32 -14.99 2.72
N MET A 72 3.23 -14.20 3.30
CA MET A 72 3.69 -12.93 2.74
C MET A 72 4.68 -13.08 1.58
N GLU A 73 5.59 -14.06 1.64
CA GLU A 73 6.70 -14.22 0.69
C GLU A 73 6.38 -15.19 -0.45
N THR A 74 5.42 -16.10 -0.26
CA THR A 74 5.10 -17.13 -1.26
C THR A 74 3.65 -17.02 -1.72
N THR A 75 2.68 -17.09 -0.82
CA THR A 75 1.26 -17.20 -1.20
C THR A 75 0.68 -15.88 -1.72
N LEU A 76 1.04 -14.76 -1.10
CA LEU A 76 0.55 -13.43 -1.46
C LEU A 76 1.53 -12.68 -2.39
N THR A 77 2.10 -13.41 -3.35
CA THR A 77 2.90 -12.85 -4.44
C THR A 77 2.29 -13.20 -5.80
N GLY A 78 2.67 -12.48 -6.85
CA GLY A 78 2.09 -12.62 -8.18
C GLY A 78 0.74 -11.91 -8.33
N ALA A 79 -0.10 -12.42 -9.24
CA ALA A 79 -1.39 -11.82 -9.59
C ALA A 79 -2.47 -12.20 -8.56
N LEU A 80 -2.90 -11.23 -7.75
CA LEU A 80 -3.84 -11.44 -6.67
C LEU A 80 -5.19 -10.77 -6.94
N PHE A 81 -6.27 -11.43 -6.52
CA PHE A 81 -7.57 -10.78 -6.44
C PHE A 81 -7.58 -9.80 -5.27
N GLN A 82 -8.02 -8.57 -5.54
CA GLN A 82 -8.32 -7.58 -4.53
C GLN A 82 -9.67 -6.93 -4.81
N ARG A 83 -10.39 -6.64 -3.73
CA ARG A 83 -11.52 -5.71 -3.76
C ARG A 83 -11.12 -4.47 -2.98
N PRO A 84 -11.29 -3.25 -3.55
CA PRO A 84 -11.03 -2.02 -2.81
C PRO A 84 -11.77 -2.00 -1.45
N PRO A 85 -11.16 -1.41 -0.41
CA PRO A 85 -11.81 -1.24 0.88
C PRO A 85 -13.02 -0.30 0.77
N LEU A 86 -13.86 -0.30 1.80
CA LEU A 86 -15.09 0.51 1.85
C LEU A 86 -14.81 2.00 1.58
N ILE A 87 -13.77 2.53 2.21
CA ILE A 87 -13.28 3.89 1.99
C ILE A 87 -12.17 3.83 0.94
N SER A 88 -12.48 4.22 -0.28
CA SER A 88 -11.54 4.28 -1.40
C SER A 88 -11.95 5.32 -2.44
N ALA A 89 -10.99 5.81 -3.23
CA ALA A 89 -11.22 6.79 -4.29
C ALA A 89 -11.70 6.15 -5.62
N VAL A 90 -11.90 4.83 -5.65
CA VAL A 90 -12.21 4.06 -6.85
C VAL A 90 -13.41 3.15 -6.59
N LYS A 91 -14.14 2.79 -7.66
CA LYS A 91 -15.31 1.90 -7.55
C LYS A 91 -14.91 0.57 -6.92
N ARG A 92 -15.70 0.13 -5.94
CA ARG A 92 -15.49 -1.13 -5.22
C ARG A 92 -15.94 -2.34 -6.05
N GLN A 93 -15.04 -2.84 -6.89
CA GLN A 93 -15.22 -4.04 -7.70
C GLN A 93 -14.02 -4.98 -7.55
N LEU A 94 -14.23 -6.28 -7.74
CA LEU A 94 -13.14 -7.26 -7.74
C LEU A 94 -12.21 -6.98 -8.93
N ARG A 95 -10.91 -6.99 -8.69
CA ARG A 95 -9.89 -6.74 -9.70
C ARG A 95 -8.62 -7.50 -9.37
N ILE A 96 -7.78 -7.73 -10.37
CA ILE A 96 -6.48 -8.37 -10.20
C ILE A 96 -5.42 -7.28 -10.02
N ARG A 97 -4.51 -7.45 -9.07
CA ARG A 97 -3.33 -6.62 -8.89
C ARG A 97 -2.12 -7.48 -8.60
N SER A 98 -0.98 -7.10 -9.18
CA SER A 98 0.25 -7.88 -9.04
C SER A 98 1.11 -7.40 -7.88
N ILE A 99 1.52 -8.33 -7.02
CA ILE A 99 2.64 -8.16 -6.10
C ILE A 99 3.87 -8.79 -6.78
N TYR A 100 4.84 -7.95 -7.10
CA TYR A 100 6.06 -8.37 -7.80
C TYR A 100 7.02 -9.08 -6.86
N ASP A 101 7.14 -8.58 -5.63
CA ASP A 101 8.01 -9.14 -4.60
C ASP A 101 7.52 -8.70 -3.21
N SER A 102 7.83 -9.49 -2.18
CA SER A 102 7.39 -9.25 -0.80
C SER A 102 8.29 -9.99 0.16
N LYS A 103 8.62 -9.33 1.29
CA LYS A 103 9.51 -9.87 2.31
C LYS A 103 9.01 -9.54 3.71
N LEU A 104 8.94 -10.54 4.59
CA LEU A 104 8.72 -10.30 6.00
C LEU A 104 10.05 -9.86 6.62
N LEU A 105 10.10 -8.66 7.19
CA LEU A 105 11.31 -8.09 7.76
C LEU A 105 11.47 -8.51 9.23
N GLU A 106 10.39 -8.43 10.00
CA GLU A 106 10.38 -8.74 11.43
C GLU A 106 8.98 -9.15 11.87
N PHE A 107 8.88 -10.02 12.89
CA PHE A 107 7.63 -10.34 13.54
C PHE A 107 7.79 -10.40 15.07
N ASP A 108 7.02 -9.56 15.75
CA ASP A 108 6.90 -9.52 17.21
C ASP A 108 5.69 -10.38 17.63
N LYS A 109 5.98 -11.51 18.28
CA LYS A 109 4.99 -12.47 18.78
C LYS A 109 4.16 -11.93 19.94
N GLU A 110 4.74 -11.10 20.80
CA GLU A 110 4.03 -10.60 21.99
C GLU A 110 3.00 -9.54 21.60
N ARG A 111 3.34 -8.72 20.60
CA ARG A 111 2.48 -7.65 20.11
C ARG A 111 1.60 -8.07 18.93
N ASN A 112 1.82 -9.25 18.37
CA ASN A 112 1.18 -9.75 17.15
C ASN A 112 1.36 -8.80 15.96
N LEU A 113 2.57 -8.23 15.82
CA LEU A 113 2.91 -7.26 14.78
C LEU A 113 3.98 -7.79 13.84
N GLY A 114 3.71 -7.77 12.54
CA GLY A 114 4.68 -8.08 11.49
C GLY A 114 5.03 -6.86 10.67
N VAL A 115 6.32 -6.57 10.50
CA VAL A 115 6.80 -5.55 9.57
C VAL A 115 7.22 -6.23 8.27
N PHE A 116 6.74 -5.73 7.14
CA PHE A 116 7.04 -6.31 5.83
C PHE A 116 7.34 -5.23 4.79
N TRP A 117 8.16 -5.58 3.81
CA TRP A 117 8.36 -4.80 2.59
C TRP A 117 7.60 -5.46 1.44
N VAL A 118 7.05 -4.66 0.54
CA VAL A 118 6.31 -5.15 -0.64
C VAL A 118 6.53 -4.24 -1.84
N LYS A 119 6.73 -4.85 -3.01
CA LYS A 119 6.81 -4.22 -4.32
C LYS A 119 5.62 -4.64 -5.16
N CYS A 120 4.81 -3.69 -5.61
CA CYS A 120 3.51 -3.98 -6.21
C CYS A 120 3.13 -3.04 -7.35
N GLU A 121 2.13 -3.48 -8.11
CA GLU A 121 1.45 -2.72 -9.14
C GLU A 121 0.72 -1.51 -8.55
N ALA A 122 0.58 -0.42 -9.32
CA ALA A 122 -0.22 0.72 -8.95
C ALA A 122 -1.68 0.34 -8.62
N GLY A 123 -2.19 0.88 -7.50
CA GLY A 123 -3.55 0.61 -7.05
C GLY A 123 -3.72 -0.70 -6.28
N THR A 124 -2.63 -1.39 -5.95
CA THR A 124 -2.63 -2.45 -4.94
C THR A 124 -2.93 -1.84 -3.56
N TYR A 125 -3.91 -2.39 -2.85
CA TYR A 125 -4.25 -1.96 -1.50
C TYR A 125 -3.47 -2.77 -0.46
N ILE A 126 -2.52 -2.13 0.20
CA ILE A 126 -1.73 -2.76 1.28
C ILE A 126 -2.62 -3.15 2.47
N ARG A 127 -3.68 -2.38 2.74
CA ARG A 127 -4.68 -2.73 3.76
C ARG A 127 -5.39 -4.06 3.46
N THR A 128 -5.79 -4.26 2.21
CA THR A 128 -6.41 -5.51 1.76
C THR A 128 -5.42 -6.66 1.83
N LEU A 129 -4.15 -6.41 1.51
CA LEU A 129 -3.07 -7.40 1.67
C LEU A 129 -2.93 -7.85 3.13
N CYS A 130 -2.93 -6.92 4.11
CA CYS A 130 -2.90 -7.26 5.54
C CYS A 130 -4.08 -8.15 5.95
N VAL A 131 -5.30 -7.84 5.48
CA VAL A 131 -6.50 -8.66 5.74
C VAL A 131 -6.33 -10.05 5.16
N HIS A 132 -5.85 -10.17 3.92
CA HIS A 132 -5.65 -11.48 3.29
C HIS A 132 -4.57 -12.30 4.01
N ALA A 133 -3.50 -11.67 4.50
CA ALA A 133 -2.47 -12.33 5.29
C ALA A 133 -3.06 -12.94 6.55
N GLY A 134 -3.85 -12.17 7.30
CA GLY A 134 -4.53 -12.61 8.51
C GLY A 134 -5.54 -13.73 8.29
N LEU A 135 -6.33 -13.66 7.20
CA LEU A 135 -7.22 -14.75 6.78
C LEU A 135 -6.46 -16.03 6.44
N LEU A 136 -5.31 -15.93 5.76
CA LEU A 136 -4.50 -17.10 5.38
C LEU A 136 -3.85 -17.80 6.58
N VAL A 137 -3.43 -17.04 7.59
CA VAL A 137 -2.84 -17.60 8.81
C VAL A 137 -3.89 -17.95 9.89
N GLY A 138 -5.17 -17.70 9.62
CA GLY A 138 -6.29 -18.06 10.50
C GLY A 138 -6.47 -17.17 11.73
N THR A 139 -5.71 -16.07 11.85
CA THR A 139 -5.77 -15.15 13.00
C THR A 139 -6.32 -13.78 12.67
N GLY A 140 -7.01 -13.64 11.52
CA GLY A 140 -7.95 -12.55 11.24
C GLY A 140 -7.58 -11.63 10.09
#